data_AF-A0A4Y3RJI5-F1
#
_entry.id   AF-A0A4Y3RJI5-F1
#
_cell.length_a   1.000
_cell.length_b   1.000
_cell.length_c   1.000
_cell.angle_alpha   90.00
_cell.angle_beta   90.00
_cell.angle_gamma   90.00
#
_symmetry.space_group_name_H-M   'P 1'
#
loop_
_entity.id
_entity.type
_entity.pdbx_description
1 polymer ?
#
loop_
_entity_poly.entity_id
_entity_poly.type
_entity_poly.pdbx_seq_one_letter_code
_entity_poly.pdbx_strand_id
1 'polypeptide(L)'
;MKLLDVRDIEAYQLGDRAWYVATARRQFVGTAMVVTSSVQTVACTWETRILAPLRSADNHLPIIIKAHLPQAADGDDVEWPPLPNYQEVAQRIIEAAQAEGRNPTWVEVLMGALSDGSGTARPAPPPSRYARWSAGDAPVCDIGW
;
A
#
# COMPACT_ATOMS: atom_id res chain seq x y z
N MET A 1 -2.99 4.83 0.65
CA MET A 1 -3.88 3.97 1.45
C MET A 1 -5.32 4.43 1.26
N LYS A 2 -6.25 3.52 0.98
CA LYS A 2 -7.68 3.77 0.71
C LYS A 2 -8.54 2.96 1.68
N LEU A 3 -9.62 3.53 2.21
CA LEU A 3 -10.65 2.78 2.93
C LEU A 3 -11.58 2.14 1.89
N LEU A 4 -11.74 0.82 1.92
CA LEU A 4 -12.62 0.10 1.00
C LEU A 4 -14.04 0.03 1.53
N ASP A 5 -14.19 -0.47 2.76
CA ASP A 5 -15.49 -0.60 3.42
C ASP A 5 -15.36 -0.52 4.95
N VAL A 6 -16.53 -0.36 5.59
CA VAL A 6 -16.73 -0.51 7.03
C VAL A 6 -17.96 -1.39 7.23
N ARG A 7 -17.79 -2.48 7.98
CA ARG A 7 -18.84 -3.49 8.24
C ARG A 7 -18.86 -3.93 9.70
N ASP A 8 -19.80 -4.82 10.03
CA ASP A 8 -19.98 -5.37 11.39
C ASP A 8 -20.12 -4.28 12.46
N ILE A 9 -20.87 -3.22 12.14
CA ILE A 9 -21.03 -2.08 13.05
C ILE A 9 -22.01 -2.46 14.16
N GLU A 10 -21.52 -2.46 15.39
CA GLU A 10 -22.29 -2.76 16.59
C GLU A 10 -22.09 -1.65 17.61
N ALA A 11 -23.17 -1.16 18.20
CA ALA A 11 -23.11 -0.12 19.23
C ALA A 11 -23.27 -0.74 20.62
N TYR A 12 -22.50 -0.22 21.58
CA TYR A 12 -22.46 -0.68 22.96
C TYR A 12 -22.60 0.50 23.91
N GLN A 13 -23.36 0.31 24.99
CA GLN A 13 -23.38 1.24 26.12
C GLN A 13 -22.48 0.67 27.22
N LEU A 14 -21.38 1.36 27.53
CA LEU A 14 -20.44 0.99 28.59
C LEU A 14 -20.41 2.11 29.63
N GLY A 15 -21.10 1.88 30.75
CA GLY A 15 -21.35 2.93 31.74
C GLY A 15 -22.22 4.04 31.17
N ASP A 16 -21.77 5.28 31.33
CA ASP A 16 -22.42 6.49 30.82
C ASP A 16 -22.10 6.80 29.35
N ARG A 17 -21.29 5.96 28.68
CA ARG A 17 -20.79 6.23 27.33
C ARG A 17 -21.24 5.23 26.28
N ALA A 18 -21.47 5.77 25.08
CA ALA A 18 -21.77 4.99 23.89
C ALA A 18 -20.50 4.75 23.08
N TRP A 19 -20.27 3.50 22.73
CA TRP A 19 -19.17 3.01 21.92
C TRP A 19 -19.71 2.33 20.68
N TYR A 20 -18.90 2.20 19.64
CA TYR A 20 -19.17 1.28 18.55
C TYR A 20 -17.94 0.45 18.23
N VAL A 21 -18.20 -0.78 17.80
CA VAL A 21 -17.22 -1.66 17.20
C VAL A 21 -17.51 -1.72 15.71
N ALA A 22 -16.48 -1.64 14.89
CA ALA A 22 -16.60 -1.81 13.44
C ALA A 22 -15.37 -2.51 12.87
N THR A 23 -15.56 -3.27 11.80
CA THR A 23 -14.48 -3.84 10.99
C THR A 23 -14.24 -2.90 9.80
N ALA A 24 -13.05 -2.30 9.72
CA ALA A 24 -12.63 -1.47 8.59
C ALA A 24 -11.68 -2.25 7.69
N ARG A 25 -12.00 -2.34 6.40
CA ARG A 25 -11.13 -2.91 5.37
C ARG A 25 -10.43 -1.81 4.60
N ARG A 26 -9.11 -1.86 4.54
CA ARG A 26 -8.26 -0.86 3.86
C ARG A 26 -7.47 -1.52 2.74
N GLN A 27 -7.11 -0.75 1.73
CA GLN A 27 -6.21 -1.13 0.66
C GLN A 27 -4.98 -0.25 0.68
N PHE A 28 -3.82 -0.89 0.58
CA PHE A 28 -2.54 -0.25 0.35
C PHE A 28 -2.04 -0.67 -1.02
N VAL A 29 -1.70 0.31 -1.86
CA VAL A 29 -1.05 0.07 -3.15
C VAL A 29 0.28 0.79 -3.11
N GLY A 30 1.35 0.07 -3.45
CA GLY A 30 2.71 0.61 -3.39
C GLY A 30 3.70 -0.29 -4.10
N THR A 31 4.95 0.14 -4.13
CA THR A 31 6.06 -0.67 -4.63
C THR A 31 6.65 -1.51 -3.51
N ALA A 32 6.87 -2.79 -3.79
CA ALA A 32 7.58 -3.69 -2.89
C ALA A 32 8.62 -4.48 -3.68
N MET A 33 9.72 -4.81 -2.99
CA MET A 33 10.67 -5.80 -3.47
C MET A 33 10.10 -7.18 -3.13
N VAL A 34 9.68 -7.91 -4.15
CA VAL A 34 9.23 -9.29 -3.98
C VAL A 34 10.43 -10.24 -3.96
N VAL A 35 10.23 -11.43 -3.37
CA VAL A 35 11.27 -12.45 -3.08
C VAL A 35 12.22 -12.74 -4.26
N THR A 36 11.78 -12.49 -5.49
CA THR A 36 12.56 -12.60 -6.73
C THR A 36 13.50 -11.42 -7.02
N SER A 37 13.76 -10.53 -6.05
CA SER A 37 14.61 -9.33 -6.18
C SER A 37 14.15 -8.33 -7.25
N SER A 38 12.90 -8.43 -7.70
CA SER A 38 12.29 -7.46 -8.60
C SER A 38 11.42 -6.49 -7.82
N VAL A 39 11.53 -5.19 -8.13
CA VAL A 39 10.52 -4.22 -7.67
C VAL A 39 9.26 -4.42 -8.47
N GLN A 40 8.15 -4.61 -7.77
CA GLN A 40 6.84 -4.71 -8.37
C GLN A 40 5.85 -3.81 -7.63
N THR A 41 4.86 -3.32 -8.34
CA THR A 41 3.71 -2.65 -7.71
C THR A 41 2.77 -3.73 -7.20
N VAL A 42 2.48 -3.67 -5.90
CA VAL A 42 1.68 -4.65 -5.17
C VAL A 42 0.50 -3.93 -4.51
N ALA A 43 -0.57 -4.68 -4.31
CA ALA A 43 -1.74 -4.21 -3.58
C ALA A 43 -2.07 -5.21 -2.47
N CYS A 44 -2.20 -4.70 -1.25
CA CYS A 44 -2.55 -5.49 -0.07
C CYS A 44 -3.83 -4.92 0.54
N THR A 45 -4.70 -5.79 1.02
CA THR A 45 -5.85 -5.42 1.85
C THR A 45 -5.58 -5.78 3.31
N TRP A 46 -6.09 -4.95 4.21
CA TRP A 46 -5.93 -5.12 5.64
C TRP A 46 -7.25 -4.89 6.35
N GLU A 47 -7.66 -5.84 7.18
CA GLU A 47 -8.87 -5.75 7.99
C GLU A 47 -8.53 -5.51 9.46
N THR A 48 -9.11 -4.44 10.01
CA THR A 48 -8.93 -4.02 11.39
C THR A 48 -10.28 -3.87 12.07
N ARG A 49 -10.46 -4.51 13.23
CA ARG A 49 -11.62 -4.32 14.09
C ARG A 49 -11.28 -3.25 15.12
N ILE A 50 -12.07 -2.20 15.15
CA ILE A 50 -11.81 -0.97 15.91
C ILE A 50 -12.96 -0.76 16.90
N LEU A 51 -12.61 -0.41 18.14
CA LEU A 51 -13.53 0.13 19.14
C LEU A 51 -13.34 1.65 19.16
N ALA A 52 -14.41 2.41 18.97
CA ALA A 52 -14.35 3.86 18.99
C ALA A 52 -15.52 4.46 19.76
N PRO A 53 -15.34 5.64 20.40
CA PRO A 53 -16.45 6.33 21.02
C PRO A 53 -17.43 6.82 19.94
N LEU A 54 -18.73 6.70 20.20
CA LEU A 54 -19.76 7.17 19.27
C LEU A 54 -19.76 8.69 19.13
N ARG A 55 -19.31 9.41 20.16
CA ARG A 55 -19.18 10.88 20.17
C ARG A 55 -17.72 11.26 20.21
N SER A 56 -17.29 12.06 19.23
CA SER A 56 -15.91 12.55 19.11
C SER A 56 -15.46 13.49 20.25
N ALA A 57 -16.40 13.96 21.09
CA ALA A 57 -16.12 14.90 22.17
C ALA A 57 -15.35 14.27 23.35
N ASP A 58 -15.29 12.94 23.42
CA ASP A 58 -14.80 12.23 24.60
C ASP A 58 -13.25 12.14 24.66
N ASN A 59 -12.52 12.78 23.73
CA ASN A 59 -11.04 12.79 23.66
C ASN A 59 -10.38 11.39 23.62
N HIS A 60 -11.18 10.33 23.47
CA HIS A 60 -10.71 8.96 23.40
C HIS A 60 -10.41 8.60 21.95
N LEU A 61 -9.18 8.14 21.72
CA LEU A 61 -8.76 7.66 20.42
C LEU A 61 -9.39 6.28 20.13
N PRO A 62 -9.69 5.98 18.86
CA PRO A 62 -10.06 4.63 18.45
C PRO A 62 -9.01 3.60 18.86
N ILE A 63 -9.45 2.46 19.40
CA ILE A 63 -8.60 1.35 19.84
C ILE A 63 -8.72 0.22 18.82
N ILE A 64 -7.59 -0.32 18.35
CA ILE A 64 -7.57 -1.53 17.52
C ILE A 64 -7.76 -2.74 18.43
N ILE A 65 -8.87 -3.46 18.26
CA ILE A 65 -9.20 -4.67 19.02
C ILE A 65 -8.56 -5.91 18.38
N LYS A 66 -8.59 -5.97 17.05
CA LYS A 66 -8.05 -7.08 16.28
C LYS A 66 -7.55 -6.58 14.94
N ALA A 67 -6.40 -7.06 14.50
CA ALA A 67 -5.90 -6.87 13.15
C ALA A 67 -5.62 -8.24 12.54
N HIS A 68 -6.11 -8.48 11.32
CA HIS A 68 -5.68 -9.65 10.55
C HIS A 68 -4.37 -9.33 9.82
N LEU A 69 -3.59 -10.35 9.46
CA LEU A 69 -2.44 -10.13 8.60
C LEU A 69 -2.91 -9.56 7.24
N PRO A 70 -2.16 -8.63 6.65
CA PRO A 70 -2.48 -8.12 5.32
C PRO A 70 -2.50 -9.26 4.29
N GLN A 71 -3.45 -9.20 3.36
CA GLN A 71 -3.63 -10.19 2.29
C GLN A 71 -3.46 -9.53 0.93
N ALA A 72 -2.97 -10.26 -0.06
CA ALA A 72 -2.94 -9.78 -1.44
C ALA A 72 -4.36 -9.36 -1.89
N ALA A 73 -4.46 -8.17 -2.49
CA ALA A 73 -5.71 -7.72 -3.10
C ALA A 73 -5.92 -8.43 -4.44
N ASP A 74 -7.17 -8.70 -4.81
CA ASP A 74 -7.48 -9.11 -6.18
C ASP A 74 -7.15 -7.94 -7.13
N GLY A 75 -6.29 -8.20 -8.11
CA GLY A 75 -5.81 -7.17 -9.02
C GLY A 75 -6.90 -6.53 -9.87
N ASP A 76 -8.03 -7.21 -10.07
CA ASP A 76 -9.17 -6.69 -10.83
C ASP A 76 -10.02 -5.70 -9.99
N ASP A 77 -9.92 -5.74 -8.65
CA ASP A 77 -10.62 -4.85 -7.70
C ASP A 77 -9.76 -3.65 -7.23
N VAL A 78 -8.54 -3.53 -7.76
CA VAL A 78 -7.58 -2.50 -7.37
C VAL A 78 -7.61 -1.35 -8.38
N GLU A 79 -7.83 -0.14 -7.85
CA GLU A 79 -7.59 1.08 -8.59
C GLU A 79 -6.07 1.36 -8.59
N TRP A 80 -5.39 0.82 -9.61
CA TRP A 80 -3.95 0.91 -9.66
C TRP A 80 -3.47 2.33 -9.99
N PRO A 81 -2.50 2.87 -9.24
CA PRO A 81 -1.88 4.13 -9.61
C PRO A 81 -1.13 3.97 -10.93
N PRO A 82 -0.95 5.08 -11.67
CA PRO A 82 -0.05 5.09 -12.81
C PRO A 82 1.33 4.58 -12.39
N LEU A 83 1.91 3.68 -13.19
CA LEU A 83 3.24 3.19 -12.90
C LEU A 83 4.26 4.31 -13.11
N PRO A 84 5.23 4.47 -12.20
CA PRO A 84 6.37 5.35 -12.46
C PRO A 84 7.05 4.89 -13.76
N ASN A 85 7.46 5.83 -14.60
CA ASN A 85 8.25 5.51 -15.78
C ASN A 85 9.70 5.21 -15.38
N TYR A 86 9.92 4.01 -14.82
CA TYR A 86 11.23 3.58 -14.34
C TYR A 86 12.31 3.63 -15.40
N GLN A 87 11.95 3.48 -16.69
CA GLN A 87 12.90 3.66 -17.78
C GLN A 87 13.39 5.11 -17.88
N GLU A 88 12.50 6.10 -17.85
CA GLU A 88 12.91 7.51 -17.86
C GLU A 88 13.73 7.87 -16.62
N VAL A 89 13.33 7.39 -15.44
CA VAL A 89 14.07 7.66 -14.20
C VAL A 89 15.46 7.01 -14.24
N ALA A 90 15.55 5.74 -14.66
CA ALA A 90 16.84 5.07 -14.82
C ALA A 90 17.72 5.77 -15.87
N GLN A 91 17.14 6.19 -17.00
CA GLN A 91 17.84 6.92 -18.05
C GLN A 91 18.45 8.23 -17.51
N ARG A 92 17.68 9.02 -16.76
CA ARG A 92 18.17 10.27 -16.14
C ARG A 92 19.32 10.03 -15.17
N ILE A 93 19.23 8.97 -14.34
CA ILE A 93 20.28 8.62 -13.39
C ILE A 93 21.55 8.17 -14.12
N ILE A 94 21.40 7.41 -15.21
CA ILE A 94 22.52 7.00 -16.07
C ILE A 94 23.19 8.23 -16.70
N GLU A 95 22.40 9.14 -17.29
CA GLU A 95 22.91 10.35 -17.91
C GLU A 95 23.65 11.25 -16.91
N ALA A 96 23.09 11.42 -15.70
CA ALA A 96 23.73 12.19 -14.63
C ALA A 96 25.05 11.57 -14.16
N ALA A 97 25.08 10.25 -13.95
CA ALA A 97 26.29 9.53 -13.56
C ALA A 97 27.37 9.59 -14.65
N GLN A 98 26.98 9.46 -15.93
CA GLN A 98 27.90 9.57 -17.06
C GLN A 98 28.48 10.98 -17.20
N ALA A 99 27.70 12.03 -16.93
CA ALA A 99 28.19 13.41 -16.90
C ALA A 99 29.26 13.62 -15.81
N GLU A 100 29.20 12.84 -14.73
CA GLU A 100 30.20 12.81 -13.65
C GLU A 100 31.37 11.84 -13.94
N GLY A 101 31.40 11.18 -15.10
CA GLY A 101 32.45 10.25 -15.49
C GLY A 101 32.42 8.90 -14.74
N ARG A 102 31.27 8.54 -14.16
CA ARG A 102 31.06 7.28 -13.43
C ARG A 102 29.90 6.48 -14.00
N ASN A 103 29.84 5.20 -13.62
CA ASN A 103 28.66 4.37 -13.87
C ASN A 103 27.76 4.39 -12.63
N PRO A 104 26.43 4.46 -12.78
CA PRO A 104 25.53 4.39 -11.66
C PRO A 104 25.50 2.96 -11.10
N THR A 105 25.37 2.84 -9.79
CA THR A 105 25.09 1.58 -9.12
C THR A 105 23.61 1.22 -9.28
N TRP A 106 23.29 -0.07 -9.21
CA TRP A 106 21.90 -0.53 -9.23
C TRP A 106 21.08 0.04 -8.05
N VAL A 107 21.73 0.30 -6.91
CA VAL A 107 21.10 0.91 -5.73
C VAL A 107 20.70 2.36 -6.00
N GLU A 108 21.54 3.15 -6.67
CA GLU A 108 21.21 4.53 -7.05
C GLU A 108 20.05 4.59 -8.03
N VAL A 109 20.04 3.69 -9.03
CA VAL A 109 18.93 3.56 -9.98
C VAL A 109 17.64 3.19 -9.26
N LEU A 110 17.71 2.23 -8.34
CA LEU A 110 16.58 1.78 -7.52
C LEU A 110 16.06 2.90 -6.60
N MET A 111 16.93 3.58 -5.87
CA MET A 111 16.56 4.65 -4.95
C MET A 111 15.97 5.83 -5.71
N GLY A 112 16.56 6.22 -6.85
CA GLY A 112 16.02 7.27 -7.69
C GLY A 112 14.65 6.92 -8.25
N ALA A 113 14.46 5.67 -8.70
CA ALA A 113 13.16 5.13 -9.11
C ALA A 113 12.09 5.15 -8.01
N LEU A 114 12.49 4.99 -6.75
CA LEU A 114 11.59 5.03 -5.59
C LEU A 114 11.34 6.45 -5.07
N SER A 115 12.32 7.36 -5.19
CA SER A 115 12.21 8.74 -4.72
C SER A 115 11.54 9.68 -5.72
N ASP A 116 11.65 9.39 -7.02
CA ASP A 116 11.09 10.22 -8.07
C ASP A 116 9.60 9.93 -8.27
N GLY A 117 8.78 10.38 -7.31
CA GLY A 117 7.32 10.40 -7.42
C GLY A 117 6.78 11.44 -8.43
N SER A 118 7.66 12.06 -9.23
CA SER A 118 7.34 13.15 -10.16
C SER A 118 7.51 12.78 -11.64
N GLY A 119 7.92 11.53 -11.93
CA GLY A 119 8.01 11.03 -13.31
C GLY A 119 6.69 11.15 -14.06
N THR A 120 6.75 11.35 -15.38
CA THR A 120 5.54 11.41 -16.21
C THR A 120 4.75 10.11 -16.00
N ALA A 121 3.57 10.23 -15.41
CA ALA A 121 2.71 9.11 -15.11
C ALA A 121 2.34 8.42 -16.43
N ARG A 122 2.80 7.18 -16.65
CA ARG A 122 2.22 6.35 -17.72
C ARG A 122 0.79 5.99 -17.29
N PRO A 123 -0.19 6.01 -18.20
CA PRO A 123 -1.53 5.51 -17.87
C PRO A 123 -1.40 4.11 -17.28
N ALA A 124 -2.18 3.85 -16.22
CA ALA A 124 -2.17 2.56 -15.55
C ALA A 124 -2.34 1.45 -16.61
N PRO A 125 -1.38 0.52 -16.75
CA PRO A 125 -1.54 -0.58 -17.69
C PRO A 125 -2.75 -1.44 -17.28
N PRO A 126 -3.26 -2.29 -18.19
CA PRO A 126 -4.35 -3.21 -17.84
C PRO A 126 -3.96 -4.07 -16.62
N PRO A 127 -4.92 -4.51 -15.79
CA PRO A 127 -4.69 -5.30 -14.57
C PRO A 127 -3.74 -6.49 -14.78
N SER A 128 -3.74 -7.06 -15.98
CA SER A 128 -2.87 -8.17 -16.40
C SER A 128 -1.37 -7.87 -16.40
N ARG A 129 -0.95 -6.60 -16.36
CA ARG A 129 0.46 -6.17 -16.28
C ARG A 129 0.95 -6.01 -14.85
N TYR A 130 0.04 -5.96 -13.88
CA TYR A 130 0.39 -6.08 -12.47
C TYR A 130 0.56 -7.55 -12.16
N ALA A 131 1.49 -7.87 -11.26
CA ALA A 131 1.62 -9.24 -10.81
C ALA A 131 0.31 -9.65 -10.12
N ARG A 132 -0.35 -10.67 -10.67
CA ARG A 132 -1.54 -11.26 -10.07
C ARG A 132 -1.09 -12.15 -8.93
N TRP A 133 -1.30 -11.64 -7.72
CA TRP A 133 -1.08 -12.38 -6.49
C TRP A 133 -2.42 -12.93 -6.02
N SER A 134 -2.44 -14.21 -5.70
CA SER A 134 -3.60 -14.86 -5.09
C SER A 134 -3.56 -14.66 -3.58
N ALA A 135 -4.69 -14.86 -2.90
CA ALA A 135 -4.77 -14.78 -1.44
C ALA A 135 -3.81 -15.73 -0.70
N GLY A 136 -3.20 -16.72 -1.39
CA GLY A 136 -2.16 -17.61 -0.87
C GLY A 136 -0.74 -17.04 -0.94
N ASP A 137 -0.50 -15.96 -1.67
CA ASP A 137 0.82 -15.34 -1.86
C ASP A 137 1.15 -14.32 -0.73
N ALA A 138 0.85 -14.73 0.51
CA ALA A 138 1.06 -13.98 1.75
C ALA A 138 2.45 -13.30 1.92
N PRO A 139 3.60 -13.84 1.46
CA PRO A 139 4.89 -13.21 1.76
C PRO A 139 5.09 -11.82 1.12
N VAL A 140 4.27 -11.42 0.16
CA VAL A 140 4.34 -10.09 -0.46
C VAL A 140 3.77 -9.00 0.44
N CYS A 141 2.81 -9.37 1.30
CA CYS A 141 2.12 -8.45 2.20
C CYS A 141 2.59 -8.58 3.67
N ASP A 142 3.48 -9.54 3.95
CA ASP A 142 4.15 -9.76 5.24
C ASP A 142 5.40 -8.88 5.42
N ILE A 143 5.34 -7.66 4.89
CA ILE A 143 6.37 -6.65 5.09
C ILE A 143 6.11 -6.13 6.51
N GLY A 144 7.03 -6.36 7.46
CA GLY A 144 6.88 -5.87 8.83
C GLY A 144 6.67 -4.35 8.84
N TRP A 145 5.42 -3.94 9.09
CA TRP A 145 5.00 -2.54 9.25
C TRP A 145 5.01 -2.13 10.73
#